data_AF-A0A7S1JDC8-F1
#
_entry.id   AF-A0A7S1JDC8-F1
#
_cell.length_a   1.000
_cell.length_b   1.000
_cell.length_c   1.000
_cell.angle_alpha   90.00
_cell.angle_beta   90.00
_cell.angle_gamma   90.00
#
_symmetry.space_group_name_H-M   'P 1'
#
loop_
_entity.id
_entity.type
_entity.pdbx_description
1 polymer ?
#
loop_
_entity_poly.entity_id
_entity_poly.type
_entity_poly.pdbx_seq_one_letter_code
_entity_poly.pdbx_strand_id
1 'polypeptide(L)'
;FSQVPLVWFAAGCMPGRNDAIYKRALMRDLMRRLQKVANACGVGEAGKGAAYAATGGPGGDEFTSLAQLINAEIDYVKRDIRAKYRLGTAQGTEGIALAQDIRRRKITLQEQMGKLRAMNTDMSALIDKKSAKASGKAKKEAEVAKLQSVLTDRQRVCEQLEDTVSKLDMLVDRALHQTSDEEQQRLAAANRGPAGRRLKLMDNARKPDGTFERQEAAPQPEMDLETRALFDEVDSKQEKIWAAVDQVTSQVKRLKQQALAMGEELTVQNAMLEKLGDKVEDMDQQLASITVHVGKFKTQVSSTNFALNICCFLLLLALLGYILNEAFPNLIPR
;
A
#
# COMPACT_ATOMS: atom_id res chain seq x y z
N PHE A 1 60.62 44.58 -31.10
CA PHE A 1 61.01 44.95 -29.72
C PHE A 1 59.75 45.47 -29.04
N SER A 2 59.03 44.75 -28.19
CA SER A 2 59.47 44.04 -26.98
C SER A 2 58.63 42.78 -26.69
N GLN A 3 59.18 42.00 -25.78
CA GLN A 3 58.89 40.63 -25.35
C GLN A 3 57.44 40.32 -24.93
N VAL A 4 56.93 39.18 -25.42
CA VAL A 4 55.81 38.44 -24.81
C VAL A 4 56.39 37.18 -24.15
N PRO A 5 56.18 36.94 -22.85
CA PRO A 5 56.65 35.72 -22.22
C PRO A 5 55.66 34.57 -22.51
N LEU A 6 56.18 33.53 -23.16
CA LEU A 6 55.61 32.19 -23.16
C LEU A 6 55.60 31.66 -21.72
N VAL A 7 54.43 31.65 -21.09
CA VAL A 7 54.20 30.82 -19.90
C VAL A 7 53.48 29.56 -20.35
N TRP A 8 54.22 28.47 -20.22
CA TRP A 8 53.77 27.09 -20.32
C TRP A 8 52.47 26.84 -19.56
N PHE A 9 51.42 26.44 -20.28
CA PHE A 9 50.31 25.69 -19.70
C PHE A 9 50.38 24.25 -20.20
N ALA A 10 51.21 23.46 -19.53
CA ALA A 10 51.11 22.01 -19.54
C ALA A 10 49.91 21.61 -18.66
N ALA A 11 48.70 21.70 -19.19
CA ALA A 11 47.53 21.04 -18.60
C ALA A 11 47.27 19.76 -19.41
N GLY A 12 47.83 18.67 -18.89
CA GLY A 12 47.73 17.34 -19.47
C GLY A 12 46.28 16.95 -19.74
N CYS A 13 46.06 16.52 -20.99
CA CYS A 13 44.94 15.68 -21.37
C CYS A 13 44.99 14.38 -20.53
N MET A 14 44.15 14.29 -19.51
CA MET A 14 43.74 13.02 -18.91
C MET A 14 42.27 12.77 -19.28
N PRO A 15 41.98 12.17 -20.45
CA PRO A 15 40.65 11.72 -20.78
C PRO A 15 40.40 10.42 -20.02
N GLY A 16 39.64 10.46 -18.93
CA GLY A 16 39.21 9.22 -18.27
C GLY A 16 38.67 9.35 -16.85
N ARG A 17 39.15 10.32 -16.05
CA ARG A 17 38.67 10.49 -14.67
C ARG A 17 37.50 11.48 -14.54
N ASN A 18 37.43 12.49 -15.39
CA ASN A 18 36.36 13.49 -15.32
C ASN A 18 35.02 12.98 -15.88
N ASP A 19 35.05 12.02 -16.80
CA ASP A 19 33.84 11.39 -17.33
C ASP A 19 33.07 10.61 -16.27
N ALA A 20 33.77 9.92 -15.35
CA ALA A 20 33.11 9.20 -14.27
C ALA A 20 32.46 10.16 -13.26
N ILE A 21 33.09 11.30 -13.00
CA ILE A 21 32.56 12.33 -12.10
C ILE A 21 31.34 13.01 -12.75
N TYR A 22 31.44 13.35 -14.03
CA TYR A 22 30.34 13.97 -14.79
C TYR A 22 29.15 13.01 -14.94
N LYS A 23 29.39 11.73 -15.27
CA LYS A 23 28.34 10.70 -15.35
C LYS A 23 27.66 10.47 -13.98
N ARG A 24 28.40 10.50 -12.87
CA ARG A 24 27.80 10.41 -11.52
C ARG A 24 27.00 11.65 -11.13
N ALA A 25 27.38 12.83 -11.59
CA ALA A 25 26.63 14.06 -11.36
C ALA A 25 25.33 14.05 -12.18
N LEU A 26 25.41 13.69 -13.46
CA LEU A 26 24.28 13.54 -14.36
C LEU A 26 23.28 12.48 -13.86
N MET A 27 23.77 11.32 -13.42
CA MET A 27 22.92 10.24 -12.88
C MET A 27 22.21 10.67 -11.59
N ARG A 28 22.87 11.46 -10.73
CA ARG A 28 22.23 12.03 -9.53
C ARG A 28 21.15 13.05 -9.89
N ASP A 29 21.38 13.88 -10.91
CA ASP A 29 20.38 14.86 -11.34
C ASP A 29 19.18 14.19 -12.02
N LEU A 30 19.43 13.18 -12.88
CA LEU A 30 18.40 12.34 -13.46
C LEU A 30 17.61 11.58 -12.40
N MET A 31 18.27 10.97 -11.41
CA MET A 31 17.57 10.32 -10.29
C MET A 31 16.75 11.31 -9.48
N ARG A 32 17.23 12.54 -9.23
CA ARG A 32 16.42 13.56 -8.53
C ARG A 32 15.22 14.02 -9.36
N ARG A 33 15.36 14.15 -10.68
CA ARG A 33 14.25 14.51 -11.58
C ARG A 33 13.23 13.37 -11.70
N LEU A 34 13.70 12.14 -11.86
CA LEU A 34 12.85 10.94 -11.81
C LEU A 34 12.15 10.80 -10.46
N GLN A 35 12.82 11.10 -9.34
CA GLN A 35 12.19 11.12 -8.02
C GLN A 35 11.11 12.21 -7.92
N LYS A 36 11.35 13.40 -8.47
CA LYS A 36 10.35 14.48 -8.50
C LYS A 36 9.16 14.12 -9.39
N VAL A 37 9.39 13.50 -10.54
CA VAL A 37 8.34 13.01 -11.44
C VAL A 37 7.58 11.84 -10.80
N ALA A 38 8.28 10.88 -10.19
CA ALA A 38 7.65 9.78 -9.45
C ALA A 38 6.83 10.26 -8.25
N ASN A 39 7.29 11.28 -7.52
CA ASN A 39 6.52 11.94 -6.46
C ASN A 39 5.40 12.85 -7.01
N ALA A 40 5.49 13.33 -8.24
CA ALA A 40 4.39 14.06 -8.88
C ALA A 40 3.32 13.09 -9.42
N CYS A 41 3.74 11.90 -9.86
CA CYS A 41 2.88 10.86 -10.42
C CYS A 41 2.38 9.84 -9.37
N GLY A 42 2.75 9.96 -8.09
CA GLY A 42 2.36 9.00 -7.05
C GLY A 42 3.03 7.62 -7.15
N VAL A 43 4.08 7.47 -7.96
CA VAL A 43 4.79 6.20 -8.23
C VAL A 43 6.05 6.05 -7.35
N GLY A 44 6.27 6.95 -6.39
CA GLY A 44 7.41 6.94 -5.48
C GLY A 44 7.40 5.81 -4.44
N GLU A 45 8.01 4.68 -4.78
CA GLU A 45 8.50 3.60 -3.91
C GLU A 45 7.49 2.83 -3.04
N ALA A 46 7.15 1.62 -3.50
CA ALA A 46 6.66 0.47 -2.71
C ALA A 46 7.61 -0.02 -1.58
N GLY A 47 8.56 0.82 -1.16
CA GLY A 47 9.60 0.55 -0.15
C GLY A 47 9.63 1.51 1.03
N LYS A 48 8.88 2.63 1.02
CA LYS A 48 8.79 3.56 2.16
C LYS A 48 7.36 4.07 2.33
N GLY A 49 6.48 3.18 2.79
CA GLY A 49 5.07 3.45 3.13
C GLY A 49 4.83 4.41 4.31
N ALA A 50 5.69 5.41 4.52
CA ALA A 50 5.53 6.39 5.61
C ALA A 50 5.44 7.85 5.15
N ALA A 51 5.86 8.19 3.92
CA ALA A 51 5.93 9.59 3.48
C ALA A 51 4.66 10.11 2.80
N TYR A 52 3.87 9.24 2.15
CA TYR A 52 2.60 9.64 1.51
C TYR A 52 1.41 9.71 2.46
N ALA A 53 1.47 9.04 3.63
CA ALA A 53 0.42 9.14 4.65
C ALA A 53 0.50 10.45 5.48
N ALA A 54 1.62 11.19 5.41
CA ALA A 54 1.84 12.41 6.18
C ALA A 54 1.56 13.71 5.40
N THR A 55 1.42 13.62 4.07
CA THR A 55 1.06 14.78 3.24
C THR A 55 -0.20 14.42 2.46
N GLY A 56 -1.35 14.57 3.12
CA GLY A 56 -2.64 14.47 2.47
C GLY A 56 -2.60 15.29 1.18
N GLY A 57 -2.81 14.62 0.05
CA GLY A 57 -3.09 15.31 -1.20
C GLY A 57 -4.23 16.30 -0.94
N PRO A 58 -4.18 17.52 -1.51
CA PRO A 58 -5.13 18.58 -1.19
C PRO A 58 -6.54 18.14 -1.61
N GLY A 59 -7.31 17.59 -0.66
CA GLY A 59 -8.69 17.15 -0.86
C GLY A 59 -9.03 15.70 -0.46
N GLY A 60 -8.07 14.86 -0.07
CA GLY A 60 -8.36 13.51 0.43
C GLY A 60 -8.95 13.54 1.85
N ASP A 61 -10.00 12.77 2.12
CA ASP A 61 -10.52 12.62 3.48
C ASP A 61 -9.58 11.74 4.32
N GLU A 62 -9.48 12.05 5.62
CA GLU A 62 -8.58 11.35 6.55
C GLU A 62 -8.89 9.85 6.64
N PHE A 63 -10.18 9.50 6.50
CA PHE A 63 -10.66 8.13 6.48
C PHE A 63 -10.05 7.31 5.33
N THR A 64 -10.10 7.82 4.09
CA THR A 64 -9.56 7.09 2.93
C THR A 64 -8.05 6.98 3.02
N SER A 65 -7.37 8.03 3.50
CA SER A 65 -5.91 7.99 3.73
C SER A 65 -5.54 6.88 4.72
N LEU A 66 -6.25 6.78 5.84
CA LEU A 66 -6.01 5.74 6.83
C LEU A 66 -6.37 4.34 6.31
N ALA A 67 -7.47 4.19 5.55
CA ALA A 67 -7.85 2.93 4.93
C ALA A 67 -6.81 2.45 3.90
N GLN A 68 -6.25 3.36 3.11
CA GLN A 68 -5.16 3.05 2.17
C GLN A 68 -3.88 2.62 2.91
N LEU A 69 -3.55 3.30 4.02
CA LEU A 69 -2.41 2.94 4.86
C LEU A 69 -2.55 1.52 5.42
N ILE A 70 -3.73 1.16 5.91
CA ILE A 70 -4.02 -0.18 6.43
C ILE A 70 -3.88 -1.24 5.32
N ASN A 71 -4.42 -0.99 4.13
CA ASN A 71 -4.26 -1.90 2.99
C ASN A 71 -2.79 -2.12 2.62
N ALA A 72 -2.00 -1.04 2.56
CA ALA A 72 -0.58 -1.12 2.29
C ALA A 72 0.15 -1.96 3.37
N GLU A 73 -0.19 -1.74 4.64
CA GLU A 73 0.41 -2.46 5.77
C GLU A 73 0.02 -3.95 5.77
N ILE A 74 -1.23 -4.30 5.42
CA ILE A 74 -1.67 -5.68 5.19
C ILE A 74 -0.79 -6.35 4.13
N ASP A 75 -0.48 -5.65 3.03
CA ASP A 75 0.35 -6.21 1.95
C ASP A 75 1.82 -6.35 2.35
N TYR A 76 2.35 -5.47 3.20
CA TYR A 76 3.66 -5.67 3.83
C TYR A 76 3.66 -6.92 4.69
N VAL A 77 2.70 -7.08 5.61
CA VAL A 77 2.63 -8.27 6.47
C VAL A 77 2.47 -9.55 5.66
N LYS A 78 1.65 -9.56 4.61
CA LYS A 78 1.55 -10.71 3.68
C LYS A 78 2.87 -11.03 3.00
N ARG A 79 3.65 -10.02 2.60
CA ARG A 79 5.00 -10.21 2.04
C ARG A 79 5.94 -10.80 3.07
N ASP A 80 5.94 -10.29 4.30
CA ASP A 80 6.80 -10.76 5.39
C ASP A 80 6.46 -12.20 5.77
N ILE A 81 5.17 -12.56 5.86
CA ILE A 81 4.73 -13.94 6.08
C ILE A 81 5.25 -14.85 4.95
N ARG A 82 5.11 -14.46 3.68
CA ARG A 82 5.62 -15.23 2.54
C ARG A 82 7.15 -15.34 2.56
N ALA A 83 7.86 -14.28 2.93
CA ALA A 83 9.31 -14.30 3.08
C ALA A 83 9.71 -15.28 4.19
N LYS A 84 9.00 -15.30 5.32
CA LYS A 84 9.19 -16.25 6.40
C LYS A 84 9.01 -17.69 5.91
N TYR A 85 7.94 -17.96 5.16
CA TYR A 85 7.72 -19.29 4.57
C TYR A 85 8.82 -19.72 3.60
N ARG A 86 9.37 -18.79 2.80
CA ARG A 86 10.47 -19.07 1.85
C ARG A 86 11.80 -19.35 2.54
N LEU A 87 12.09 -18.65 3.64
CA LEU A 87 13.25 -18.93 4.48
C LEU A 87 13.10 -20.30 5.18
N GLY A 88 11.89 -20.85 5.24
CA GLY A 88 11.60 -22.14 5.86
C GLY A 88 11.95 -22.13 7.34
N THR A 89 12.39 -23.28 7.86
CA THR A 89 12.92 -23.41 9.23
C THR A 89 14.37 -22.97 9.35
N ALA A 90 14.94 -22.28 8.35
CA ALA A 90 16.33 -21.82 8.44
C ALA A 90 16.45 -20.89 9.66
N GLN A 91 16.99 -21.46 10.74
CA GLN A 91 17.22 -20.84 12.04
C GLN A 91 18.33 -19.80 11.89
N GLY A 92 17.97 -18.67 11.31
CA GLY A 92 18.80 -17.47 11.26
C GLY A 92 18.23 -16.39 12.16
N THR A 93 19.10 -15.49 12.60
CA THR A 93 18.72 -14.21 13.23
C THR A 93 17.70 -13.45 12.38
N GLU A 94 17.73 -13.62 11.05
CA GLU A 94 16.79 -13.06 10.08
C GLU A 94 15.35 -13.55 10.27
N GLY A 95 15.14 -14.85 10.53
CA GLY A 95 13.79 -15.41 10.72
C GLY A 95 13.14 -14.92 12.02
N ILE A 96 13.94 -14.73 13.07
CA ILE A 96 13.50 -14.17 14.36
C ILE A 96 13.15 -12.69 14.19
N ALA A 97 14.01 -11.91 13.51
CA ALA A 97 13.76 -10.50 13.24
C ALA A 97 12.45 -10.32 12.44
N LEU A 98 12.26 -11.11 11.39
CA LEU A 98 11.04 -11.07 10.57
C LEU A 98 9.79 -11.44 11.38
N ALA A 99 9.87 -12.42 12.28
CA ALA A 99 8.77 -12.78 13.16
C ALA A 99 8.42 -11.65 14.15
N GLN A 100 9.42 -10.93 14.67
CA GLN A 100 9.20 -9.76 15.52
C GLN A 100 8.56 -8.60 14.74
N ASP A 101 9.00 -8.36 13.51
CA ASP A 101 8.44 -7.33 12.65
C ASP A 101 6.98 -7.62 12.31
N ILE A 102 6.64 -8.87 11.95
CA ILE A 102 5.26 -9.30 11.73
C ILE A 102 4.39 -9.02 12.97
N ARG A 103 4.88 -9.31 14.19
CA ARG A 103 4.13 -9.02 15.43
C ARG A 103 3.93 -7.53 15.66
N ARG A 104 4.95 -6.70 15.44
CA ARG A 104 4.86 -5.25 15.60
C ARG A 104 3.84 -4.66 14.64
N ARG A 105 3.94 -5.03 13.36
CA ARG A 105 3.02 -4.56 12.31
C ARG A 105 1.58 -5.01 12.57
N LYS A 106 1.36 -6.23 13.08
CA LYS A 106 0.04 -6.70 13.54
C LYS A 106 -0.57 -5.79 14.59
N ILE A 107 0.20 -5.39 15.61
CA ILE A 107 -0.27 -4.45 16.65
C ILE A 107 -0.63 -3.09 16.03
N THR A 108 0.23 -2.56 15.16
CA THR A 108 -0.03 -1.28 14.47
C THR A 108 -1.29 -1.34 13.60
N LEU A 109 -1.53 -2.45 12.88
CA LEU A 109 -2.75 -2.67 12.12
C LEU A 109 -3.99 -2.64 13.01
N GLN A 110 -3.94 -3.32 14.17
CA GLN A 110 -5.05 -3.33 15.12
C GLN A 110 -5.34 -1.93 15.69
N GLU A 111 -4.31 -1.14 15.99
CA GLU A 111 -4.45 0.25 16.43
C GLU A 111 -5.08 1.14 15.33
N GLN A 112 -4.63 1.01 14.09
CA GLN A 112 -5.17 1.75 12.95
C GLN A 112 -6.63 1.38 12.66
N MET A 113 -6.99 0.09 12.76
CA MET A 113 -8.37 -0.36 12.67
C MET A 113 -9.24 0.24 13.79
N GLY A 114 -8.71 0.34 15.01
CA GLY A 114 -9.36 1.04 16.12
C GLY A 114 -9.64 2.51 15.81
N LYS A 115 -8.71 3.21 15.16
CA LYS A 115 -8.89 4.61 14.73
C LYS A 115 -9.97 4.75 13.66
N LEU A 116 -10.00 3.87 12.65
CA LEU A 116 -11.07 3.89 11.63
C LEU A 116 -12.47 3.68 12.25
N ARG A 117 -12.59 2.75 13.21
CA ARG A 117 -13.85 2.56 13.96
C ARG A 117 -14.27 3.81 14.70
N ALA A 118 -13.33 4.47 15.39
CA ALA A 118 -13.61 5.72 16.09
C ALA A 118 -14.12 6.81 15.14
N MET A 119 -13.49 6.97 13.96
CA MET A 119 -13.94 7.91 12.93
C MET A 119 -15.37 7.64 12.43
N ASN A 120 -15.74 6.36 12.26
CA ASN A 120 -17.11 5.99 11.88
C ASN A 120 -18.12 6.27 13.00
N THR A 121 -17.76 6.01 14.26
CA THR A 121 -18.58 6.34 15.43
C THR A 121 -18.79 7.85 15.55
N ASP A 122 -17.74 8.65 15.37
CA ASP A 122 -17.81 10.11 15.40
C ASP A 122 -18.69 10.65 14.26
N MET A 123 -18.57 10.08 13.05
CA MET A 123 -19.41 10.43 11.91
C MET A 123 -20.88 10.09 12.16
N SER A 124 -21.17 8.93 12.75
CA SER A 124 -22.52 8.55 13.16
C SER A 124 -23.10 9.55 14.18
N ALA A 125 -22.33 9.90 15.21
CA ALA A 125 -22.76 10.87 16.21
C ALA A 125 -22.99 12.28 15.62
N LEU A 126 -22.22 12.68 14.61
CA LEU A 126 -22.44 13.93 13.87
C LEU A 126 -23.73 13.90 13.05
N ILE A 127 -24.04 12.76 12.43
CA ILE A 127 -25.28 12.55 11.68
C ILE A 127 -26.48 12.63 12.63
N ASP A 128 -26.44 11.98 13.80
CA ASP A 128 -27.51 12.03 14.80
C ASP A 128 -27.75 13.45 15.34
N LYS A 129 -26.66 14.19 15.59
CA LYS A 129 -26.75 15.61 15.99
C LYS A 129 -27.34 16.49 14.89
N LYS A 130 -27.03 16.21 13.61
CA LYS A 130 -27.55 16.97 12.47
C LYS A 130 -29.00 16.60 12.16
N SER A 131 -29.38 15.33 12.26
CA SER A 131 -30.74 14.85 12.01
C SER A 131 -31.73 15.44 13.03
N ALA A 132 -31.36 15.49 14.32
CA ALA A 132 -32.16 16.15 15.36
C ALA A 132 -32.43 17.64 15.06
N LYS A 133 -31.48 18.33 14.40
CA LYS A 133 -31.57 19.75 14.02
C LYS A 133 -32.19 19.98 12.63
N ALA A 134 -32.45 18.92 11.87
CA ALA A 134 -32.92 18.98 10.49
C ALA A 134 -34.45 18.91 10.37
N SER A 135 -35.15 18.44 11.42
CA SER A 135 -36.61 18.30 11.43
C SER A 135 -37.33 19.54 10.90
N GLY A 136 -38.10 19.36 9.81
CA GLY A 136 -38.90 20.41 9.18
C GLY A 136 -38.15 21.29 8.17
N LYS A 137 -36.90 20.94 7.81
CA LYS A 137 -36.09 21.66 6.82
C LYS A 137 -35.59 20.69 5.74
N ALA A 138 -36.35 20.55 4.65
CA ALA A 138 -36.06 19.66 3.52
C ALA A 138 -34.61 19.71 3.01
N LYS A 139 -34.01 20.91 2.93
CA LYS A 139 -32.60 21.06 2.51
C LYS A 139 -31.61 20.39 3.47
N LYS A 140 -31.87 20.43 4.78
CA LYS A 140 -31.02 19.80 5.80
C LYS A 140 -31.24 18.29 5.86
N GLU A 141 -32.47 17.84 5.63
CA GLU A 141 -32.79 16.40 5.54
C GLU A 141 -32.05 15.76 4.36
N ALA A 142 -31.98 16.43 3.20
CA ALA A 142 -31.20 15.98 2.06
C ALA A 142 -29.68 15.91 2.35
N GLU A 143 -29.14 16.83 3.16
CA GLU A 143 -27.74 16.79 3.60
C GLU A 143 -27.47 15.60 4.53
N VAL A 144 -28.38 15.33 5.48
CA VAL A 144 -28.29 14.18 6.39
C VAL A 144 -28.34 12.87 5.62
N ALA A 145 -29.22 12.74 4.62
CA ALA A 145 -29.30 11.55 3.77
C ALA A 145 -27.99 11.30 3.00
N LYS A 146 -27.34 12.35 2.49
CA LYS A 146 -26.01 12.24 1.85
C LYS A 146 -24.95 11.76 2.83
N LEU A 147 -24.92 12.31 4.05
CA LEU A 147 -23.96 11.89 5.07
C LEU A 147 -24.20 10.44 5.51
N GLN A 148 -25.46 10.00 5.60
CA GLN A 148 -25.81 8.60 5.89
C GLN A 148 -25.28 7.66 4.80
N SER A 149 -25.45 8.00 3.52
CA SER A 149 -24.87 7.24 2.41
C SER A 149 -23.34 7.12 2.51
N VAL A 150 -22.64 8.22 2.83
CA VAL A 150 -21.19 8.17 3.01
C VAL A 150 -20.80 7.31 4.22
N LEU A 151 -21.57 7.38 5.33
CA LEU A 151 -21.32 6.54 6.50
C LEU A 151 -21.48 5.05 6.16
N THR A 152 -22.52 4.66 5.41
CA THR A 152 -22.72 3.27 5.01
C THR A 152 -21.58 2.74 4.14
N ASP A 153 -21.06 3.56 3.23
CA ASP A 153 -19.92 3.18 2.40
C ASP A 153 -18.65 3.00 3.26
N ARG A 154 -18.41 3.91 4.20
CA ARG A 154 -17.28 3.80 5.15
C ARG A 154 -17.40 2.60 6.08
N GLN A 155 -18.60 2.28 6.55
CA GLN A 155 -18.85 1.08 7.36
C GLN A 155 -18.52 -0.18 6.57
N ARG A 156 -18.96 -0.26 5.31
CA ARG A 156 -18.63 -1.38 4.42
C ARG A 156 -17.13 -1.54 4.22
N VAL A 157 -16.39 -0.44 4.03
CA VAL A 157 -14.92 -0.48 3.91
C VAL A 157 -14.28 -0.98 5.22
N CYS A 158 -14.76 -0.52 6.38
CA CYS A 158 -14.29 -1.02 7.67
C CYS A 158 -14.54 -2.52 7.83
N GLU A 159 -15.74 -3.02 7.52
CA GLU A 159 -16.06 -4.45 7.59
C GLU A 159 -15.15 -5.30 6.69
N GLN A 160 -14.90 -4.84 5.46
CA GLN A 160 -13.97 -5.51 4.54
C GLN A 160 -12.55 -5.54 5.11
N LEU A 161 -12.07 -4.42 5.64
CA LEU A 161 -10.75 -4.36 6.25
C LEU A 161 -10.67 -5.25 7.49
N GLU A 162 -11.69 -5.29 8.34
CA GLU A 162 -11.75 -6.17 9.51
C GLU A 162 -11.68 -7.64 9.14
N ASP A 163 -12.45 -8.07 8.13
CA ASP A 163 -12.39 -9.45 7.63
C ASP A 163 -10.99 -9.78 7.09
N THR A 164 -10.36 -8.87 6.35
CA THR A 164 -8.99 -9.08 5.87
C THR A 164 -7.95 -9.11 6.98
N VAL A 165 -8.06 -8.27 8.00
CA VAL A 165 -7.16 -8.26 9.17
C VAL A 165 -7.38 -9.52 10.01
N SER A 166 -8.61 -9.99 10.17
CA SER A 166 -8.91 -11.25 10.87
C SER A 166 -8.31 -12.46 10.14
N LYS A 167 -8.44 -12.51 8.82
CA LYS A 167 -7.78 -13.53 7.99
C LYS A 167 -6.25 -13.46 8.10
N LEU A 168 -5.71 -12.25 8.12
CA LEU A 168 -4.28 -12.02 8.30
C LEU A 168 -3.82 -12.48 9.68
N ASP A 169 -4.60 -12.23 10.74
CA ASP A 169 -4.30 -12.66 12.10
C ASP A 169 -4.19 -14.19 12.19
N MET A 170 -5.10 -14.94 11.56
CA MET A 170 -4.99 -16.39 11.47
C MET A 170 -3.72 -16.85 10.76
N LEU A 171 -3.28 -16.14 9.71
CA LEU A 171 -2.05 -16.44 8.98
C LEU A 171 -0.81 -16.10 9.81
N VAL A 172 -0.82 -14.97 10.51
CA VAL A 172 0.26 -14.57 11.43
C VAL A 172 0.41 -15.60 12.53
N ASP A 173 -0.69 -15.99 13.17
CA ASP A 173 -0.65 -16.94 14.29
C ASP A 173 -0.14 -18.29 13.80
N ARG A 174 -0.62 -18.80 12.65
CA ARG A 174 -0.07 -20.01 12.02
C ARG A 174 1.42 -19.88 11.73
N ALA A 175 1.85 -18.79 11.13
CA ALA A 175 3.26 -18.55 10.80
C ALA A 175 4.16 -18.44 12.05
N LEU A 176 3.61 -18.00 13.19
CA LEU A 176 4.33 -17.92 14.47
C LEU A 176 4.32 -19.23 15.26
N HIS A 177 3.28 -20.05 15.14
CA HIS A 177 3.17 -21.31 15.88
C HIS A 177 3.93 -22.45 15.20
N GLN A 178 4.01 -22.48 13.87
CA GLN A 178 4.83 -23.47 13.14
C GLN A 178 6.29 -23.46 13.59
N THR A 179 6.84 -22.30 13.94
CA THR A 179 8.21 -22.23 14.47
C THR A 179 8.36 -22.89 15.84
N SER A 180 7.32 -22.87 16.68
CA SER A 180 7.37 -23.47 18.03
C SER A 180 7.28 -24.99 17.97
N ASP A 181 6.32 -25.53 17.22
CA ASP A 181 6.06 -26.97 17.18
C ASP A 181 7.21 -27.73 16.50
N GLU A 182 7.77 -27.19 15.42
CA GLU A 182 8.90 -27.80 14.72
C GLU A 182 10.21 -27.73 15.52
N GLU A 183 10.39 -26.67 16.30
CA GLU A 183 11.53 -26.53 17.22
C GLU A 183 11.41 -27.52 18.39
N GLN A 184 10.21 -27.67 18.96
CA GLN A 184 9.94 -28.62 20.03
C GLN A 184 10.07 -30.08 19.54
N GLN A 185 9.62 -30.36 18.32
CA GLN A 185 9.74 -31.68 17.69
C GLN A 185 11.19 -31.98 17.29
N ARG A 186 11.98 -30.98 16.86
CA ARG A 186 13.42 -31.12 16.59
C ARG A 186 14.24 -31.32 17.86
N LEU A 187 13.98 -30.58 18.93
CA LEU A 187 14.63 -30.80 20.23
C LEU A 187 14.32 -32.19 20.78
N ALA A 188 13.08 -32.66 20.61
CA ALA A 188 12.69 -34.03 20.94
C ALA A 188 13.41 -35.07 20.06
N ALA A 189 13.62 -34.80 18.77
CA ALA A 189 14.35 -35.67 17.85
C ALA A 189 15.87 -35.67 18.10
N ALA A 190 16.48 -34.52 18.41
CA ALA A 190 17.89 -34.38 18.75
C ALA A 190 18.22 -35.17 20.03
N ASN A 191 17.32 -35.14 21.03
CA ASN A 191 17.43 -35.97 22.22
C ASN A 191 17.21 -37.48 21.97
N ARG A 192 16.69 -37.88 20.79
CA ARG A 192 16.51 -39.29 20.38
C ARG A 192 17.59 -39.81 19.43
N GLY A 193 18.53 -38.97 18.99
CA GLY A 193 19.65 -39.37 18.15
C GLY A 193 20.63 -40.34 18.83
N PRO A 194 21.51 -41.04 18.07
CA PRO A 194 22.38 -42.10 18.57
C PRO A 194 23.35 -41.66 19.68
N ALA A 195 23.68 -40.36 19.78
CA ALA A 195 24.45 -39.82 20.90
C ALA A 195 23.68 -39.85 22.23
N GLY A 196 22.36 -39.65 22.21
CA GLY A 196 21.48 -39.78 23.39
C GLY A 196 21.19 -41.24 23.77
N ARG A 197 21.23 -42.17 22.80
CA ARG A 197 21.20 -43.63 23.09
C ARG A 197 22.52 -44.16 23.63
N ARG A 198 23.65 -43.53 23.30
CA ARG A 198 24.97 -43.99 23.73
C ARG A 198 25.20 -43.85 25.24
N LEU A 199 24.46 -42.96 25.92
CA LEU A 199 24.53 -42.83 27.37
C LEU A 199 23.70 -43.89 28.14
N LYS A 200 22.82 -44.64 27.45
CA LYS A 200 22.02 -45.72 28.06
C LYS A 200 22.46 -47.13 27.67
N LEU A 201 23.38 -47.27 26.72
CA LEU A 201 23.93 -48.57 26.29
C LEU A 201 25.35 -48.85 26.81
N MET A 202 26.00 -47.94 27.53
CA MET A 202 27.35 -48.18 28.09
C MET A 202 27.37 -49.02 29.38
N ASP A 203 26.25 -49.57 29.83
CA ASP A 203 26.23 -50.49 30.98
C ASP A 203 26.22 -51.99 30.60
N ASN A 204 26.05 -52.37 29.34
CA ASN A 204 25.99 -53.77 28.94
C ASN A 204 26.70 -54.03 27.61
N ALA A 205 28.03 -54.17 27.62
CA ALA A 205 28.77 -55.09 26.72
C ALA A 205 30.29 -54.91 26.88
N ARG A 206 30.87 -55.59 27.87
CA ARG A 206 32.30 -55.91 27.88
C ARG A 206 32.45 -57.42 27.75
N LYS A 207 32.65 -57.91 26.52
CA LYS A 207 33.35 -59.17 26.26
C LYS A 207 34.27 -58.98 25.04
N PRO A 208 35.57 -59.25 25.17
CA PRO A 208 36.46 -59.37 24.04
C PRO A 208 36.57 -60.86 23.65
N ASP A 209 36.44 -61.18 22.38
CA ASP A 209 37.45 -62.05 21.76
C ASP A 209 37.40 -61.93 20.24
N GLY A 210 38.60 -62.01 19.65
CA GLY A 210 38.86 -61.78 18.24
C GLY A 210 38.56 -63.00 17.38
N THR A 211 38.22 -62.75 16.12
CA THR A 211 38.84 -63.38 14.94
C THR A 211 38.25 -62.73 13.69
N PHE A 212 39.12 -62.17 12.83
CA PHE A 212 38.76 -61.68 11.51
C PHE A 212 38.89 -62.84 10.52
N GLU A 213 37.77 -63.43 10.11
CA GLU A 213 37.70 -64.31 8.95
C GLU A 213 37.24 -63.55 7.70
N ARG A 214 37.87 -63.93 6.58
CA ARG A 214 37.72 -63.38 5.24
C ARG A 214 36.37 -63.84 4.67
N GLN A 215 35.44 -62.90 4.51
CA GLN A 215 34.06 -63.17 4.10
C GLN A 215 33.98 -63.47 2.59
N GLU A 216 33.68 -64.73 2.27
CA GLU A 216 33.20 -65.17 0.95
C GLU A 216 31.89 -64.45 0.60
N ALA A 217 31.63 -64.32 -0.71
CA ALA A 217 30.45 -63.64 -1.24
C ALA A 217 29.16 -64.16 -0.59
N ALA A 218 28.55 -63.32 0.25
CA ALA A 218 27.37 -63.66 1.01
C ALA A 218 26.19 -63.95 0.06
N PRO A 219 25.38 -64.99 0.35
CA PRO A 219 24.09 -65.15 -0.29
C PRO A 219 23.26 -63.89 -0.01
N GLN A 220 22.51 -63.40 -1.01
CA GLN A 220 21.66 -62.23 -0.85
C GLN A 220 20.86 -62.38 0.44
N PRO A 221 20.92 -61.38 1.36
CA PRO A 221 20.25 -61.51 2.65
C PRO A 221 18.78 -61.72 2.38
N GLU A 222 18.24 -62.83 2.86
CA GLU A 222 16.79 -63.01 2.96
C GLU A 222 16.27 -61.81 3.74
N MET A 223 15.57 -60.90 3.05
CA MET A 223 15.02 -59.72 3.70
C MET A 223 14.03 -60.20 4.75
N ASP A 224 14.36 -59.94 6.01
CA ASP A 224 13.47 -60.18 7.13
C ASP A 224 12.09 -59.56 6.84
N LEU A 225 11.02 -60.26 7.24
CA LEU A 225 9.63 -59.84 7.04
C LEU A 225 9.37 -58.40 7.52
N GLU A 226 10.06 -57.95 8.57
CA GLU A 226 10.00 -56.57 9.07
C GLU A 226 10.57 -55.53 8.09
N THR A 227 11.63 -55.87 7.37
CA THR A 227 12.26 -54.97 6.40
C THR A 227 11.38 -54.80 5.17
N ARG A 228 10.68 -55.87 4.77
CA ARG A 228 9.71 -55.84 3.67
C ARG A 228 8.50 -54.96 3.99
N ALA A 229 7.98 -55.04 5.21
CA ALA A 229 6.90 -54.16 5.66
C ALA A 229 7.30 -52.67 5.67
N LEU A 230 8.55 -52.36 6.02
CA LEU A 230 9.09 -51.00 5.93
C LEU A 230 9.18 -50.50 4.47
N PHE A 231 9.60 -51.34 3.53
CA PHE A 231 9.61 -50.99 2.11
C PHE A 231 8.20 -50.75 1.57
N ASP A 232 7.22 -51.58 1.93
CA ASP A 232 5.82 -51.39 1.54
C ASP A 232 5.25 -50.07 2.12
N GLU A 233 5.62 -49.71 3.36
CA GLU A 233 5.23 -48.42 3.95
C GLU A 233 5.88 -47.23 3.24
N VAL A 234 7.16 -47.36 2.85
CA VAL A 234 7.88 -46.34 2.08
C VAL A 234 7.25 -46.15 0.71
N ASP A 235 6.90 -47.23 0.01
CA ASP A 235 6.25 -47.17 -1.30
C ASP A 235 4.86 -46.51 -1.21
N SER A 236 4.07 -46.84 -0.18
CA SER A 236 2.79 -46.18 0.07
C SER A 236 2.94 -44.68 0.36
N LYS A 237 3.97 -44.28 1.11
CA LYS A 237 4.27 -42.86 1.36
C LYS A 237 4.73 -42.16 0.08
N GLN A 238 5.52 -42.84 -0.74
CA GLN A 238 6.00 -42.30 -2.01
C GLN A 238 4.85 -42.04 -2.98
N GLU A 239 3.86 -42.94 -3.05
CA GLU A 239 2.65 -42.75 -3.84
C GLU A 239 1.85 -41.51 -3.38
N LYS A 240 1.69 -41.33 -2.06
CA LYS A 240 1.03 -40.13 -1.50
C LYS A 240 1.79 -38.85 -1.82
N ILE A 241 3.13 -38.90 -1.81
CA ILE A 241 3.96 -37.76 -2.20
C ILE A 241 3.75 -37.42 -3.67
N TRP A 242 3.74 -38.42 -4.56
CA TRP A 242 3.47 -38.19 -5.99
C TRP A 242 2.09 -37.59 -6.23
N ALA A 243 1.05 -38.10 -5.56
CA ALA A 243 -0.30 -37.54 -5.63
C ALA A 243 -0.35 -36.08 -5.14
N ALA A 244 0.36 -35.75 -4.07
CA ALA A 244 0.44 -34.39 -3.55
C ALA A 244 1.22 -33.46 -4.51
N VAL A 245 2.30 -33.94 -5.13
CA VAL A 245 3.09 -33.21 -6.12
C VAL A 245 2.27 -32.90 -7.36
N ASP A 246 1.45 -33.84 -7.85
CA ASP A 246 0.53 -33.60 -8.97
C ASP A 246 -0.54 -32.56 -8.63
N GLN A 247 -1.08 -32.62 -7.42
CA GLN A 247 -2.04 -31.62 -6.94
C GLN A 247 -1.39 -30.23 -6.90
N VAL A 248 -0.19 -30.10 -6.35
CA VAL A 248 0.56 -28.83 -6.31
C VAL A 248 0.84 -28.34 -7.73
N THR A 249 1.25 -29.22 -8.64
CA THR A 249 1.54 -28.88 -10.04
C THR A 249 0.29 -28.34 -10.75
N SER A 250 -0.89 -28.92 -10.49
CA SER A 250 -2.16 -28.42 -11.03
C SER A 250 -2.52 -27.03 -10.48
N GLN A 251 -2.29 -26.79 -9.18
CA GLN A 251 -2.54 -25.50 -8.54
C GLN A 251 -1.58 -24.42 -9.05
N VAL A 252 -0.30 -24.75 -9.28
CA VAL A 252 0.69 -23.84 -9.86
C VAL A 252 0.29 -23.45 -11.29
N LYS A 253 -0.22 -24.38 -12.11
CA LYS A 253 -0.76 -24.06 -13.44
C LYS A 253 -1.94 -23.10 -13.37
N ARG A 254 -2.86 -23.30 -12.41
CA ARG A 254 -3.99 -22.39 -12.19
C ARG A 254 -3.54 -21.00 -11.73
N LEU A 255 -2.56 -20.92 -10.82
CA LEU A 255 -1.95 -19.67 -10.39
C LEU A 255 -1.27 -18.93 -11.55
N LYS A 256 -0.57 -19.65 -12.44
CA LYS A 256 0.02 -19.08 -13.65
C LYS A 256 -1.05 -18.48 -14.56
N GLN A 257 -2.15 -19.19 -14.80
CA GLN A 257 -3.26 -18.67 -15.61
C GLN A 257 -3.90 -17.44 -14.96
N GLN A 258 -4.10 -17.44 -13.64
CA GLN A 258 -4.62 -16.28 -12.92
C GLN A 258 -3.66 -15.09 -12.98
N ALA A 259 -2.35 -15.32 -12.88
CA ALA A 259 -1.34 -14.26 -13.02
C ALA A 259 -1.31 -13.65 -14.42
N LEU A 260 -1.49 -14.47 -15.47
CA LEU A 260 -1.61 -13.98 -16.84
C LEU A 260 -2.89 -13.14 -17.03
N ALA A 261 -4.03 -13.62 -16.54
CA ALA A 261 -5.29 -12.88 -16.59
C ALA A 261 -5.20 -11.54 -15.84
N MET A 262 -4.57 -11.52 -14.66
CA MET A 262 -4.31 -10.27 -13.93
C MET A 262 -3.38 -9.33 -14.71
N GLY A 263 -2.38 -9.87 -15.42
CA GLY A 263 -1.50 -9.08 -16.27
C GLY A 263 -2.26 -8.40 -17.41
N GLU A 264 -3.16 -9.13 -18.07
CA GLU A 264 -4.02 -8.59 -19.12
C GLU A 264 -4.98 -7.52 -18.58
N GLU A 265 -5.60 -7.77 -17.43
CA GLU A 265 -6.49 -6.80 -16.79
C GLU A 265 -5.74 -5.53 -16.38
N LEU A 266 -4.52 -5.64 -15.84
CA LEU A 266 -3.66 -4.49 -15.54
C LEU A 266 -3.33 -3.67 -16.80
N THR A 267 -3.06 -4.32 -17.94
CA THR A 267 -2.86 -3.59 -19.20
C THR A 267 -4.12 -2.84 -19.65
N VAL A 268 -5.31 -3.43 -19.49
CA VAL A 268 -6.58 -2.77 -19.80
C VAL A 268 -6.83 -1.60 -18.86
N GLN A 269 -6.59 -1.78 -17.55
CA GLN A 269 -6.76 -0.73 -16.56
C GLN A 269 -5.78 0.43 -16.78
N ASN A 270 -4.53 0.17 -17.16
CA ASN A 270 -3.57 1.22 -17.51
C ASN A 270 -4.03 2.02 -18.74
N ALA A 271 -4.52 1.35 -19.79
CA ALA A 271 -5.09 2.03 -20.95
C ALA A 271 -6.35 2.85 -20.60
N MET A 272 -7.15 2.40 -19.64
CA MET A 272 -8.30 3.15 -19.13
C MET A 272 -7.88 4.36 -18.28
N LEU A 273 -6.80 4.23 -17.50
CA LEU A 273 -6.22 5.32 -16.70
C LEU A 273 -5.62 6.42 -17.60
N GLU A 274 -4.96 6.06 -18.69
CA GLU A 274 -4.50 7.03 -19.70
C GLU A 274 -5.68 7.82 -20.27
N LYS A 275 -6.75 7.13 -20.71
CA LYS A 275 -7.97 7.80 -21.19
C LYS A 275 -8.65 8.65 -20.13
N LEU A 276 -8.54 8.27 -18.86
CA LEU A 276 -9.06 9.07 -17.75
C LEU A 276 -8.20 10.32 -17.54
N GLY A 277 -6.88 10.19 -17.65
CA GLY A 277 -5.93 11.30 -17.65
C GLY A 277 -6.28 12.32 -18.73
N ASP A 278 -6.43 11.87 -19.98
CA ASP A 278 -6.82 12.73 -21.11
C ASP A 278 -8.14 13.47 -20.82
N LYS A 279 -9.15 12.77 -20.28
CA LYS A 279 -10.44 13.39 -19.92
C LYS A 279 -10.33 14.39 -18.78
N VAL A 280 -9.47 14.15 -17.80
CA VAL A 280 -9.22 15.08 -16.70
C VAL A 280 -8.53 16.34 -17.22
N GLU A 281 -7.55 16.19 -18.12
CA GLU A 281 -6.91 17.33 -18.78
C GLU A 281 -7.91 18.16 -19.60
N ASP A 282 -8.80 17.50 -20.36
CA ASP A 282 -9.89 18.16 -21.09
C ASP A 282 -10.83 18.92 -20.14
N MET A 283 -11.19 18.30 -19.01
CA MET A 283 -12.03 18.94 -18.00
C MET A 283 -11.34 20.14 -17.34
N ASP A 284 -10.04 20.04 -17.05
CA ASP A 284 -9.27 21.16 -16.49
C ASP A 284 -9.17 22.31 -17.48
N GLN A 285 -8.97 22.03 -18.77
CA GLN A 285 -9.04 23.06 -19.82
C GLN A 285 -10.43 23.70 -19.91
N GLN A 286 -11.50 22.90 -19.81
CA GLN A 286 -12.87 23.42 -19.76
C GLN A 286 -13.09 24.30 -18.53
N LEU A 287 -12.65 23.88 -17.34
CA LEU A 287 -12.76 24.66 -16.10
C LEU A 287 -11.97 25.97 -16.17
N ALA A 288 -10.76 25.94 -16.74
CA ALA A 288 -9.97 27.14 -16.99
C ALA A 288 -10.72 28.09 -17.92
N SER A 289 -11.30 27.58 -19.01
CA SER A 289 -12.10 28.38 -19.94
C SER A 289 -13.33 28.99 -19.25
N ILE A 290 -14.04 28.21 -18.41
CA ILE A 290 -15.21 28.67 -17.65
C ILE A 290 -14.80 29.76 -16.67
N THR A 291 -13.67 29.58 -15.97
CA THR A 291 -13.16 30.57 -15.02
C THR A 291 -12.87 31.91 -15.71
N VAL A 292 -12.30 31.88 -16.92
CA VAL A 292 -12.10 33.09 -17.74
C VAL A 292 -13.44 33.72 -18.15
N HIS A 293 -14.42 32.92 -18.60
CA HIS A 293 -15.75 33.44 -18.97
C HIS A 293 -16.49 34.05 -17.78
N VAL A 294 -16.45 33.41 -16.62
CA VAL A 294 -17.04 33.91 -15.37
C VAL A 294 -16.36 35.22 -14.95
N GLY A 295 -15.03 35.31 -15.09
CA GLY A 295 -14.28 36.55 -14.86
C GLY A 295 -14.75 37.69 -15.75
N LYS A 296 -14.88 37.44 -17.06
CA LYS A 296 -15.41 38.41 -18.05
C LYS A 296 -16.86 38.80 -17.72
N PHE A 297 -17.70 37.83 -17.42
CA PHE A 297 -19.10 38.07 -17.07
C PHE A 297 -19.23 38.92 -15.80
N LYS A 298 -18.41 38.66 -14.77
CA LYS A 298 -18.36 39.46 -13.56
C LYS A 298 -17.99 40.92 -13.85
N THR A 299 -16.97 41.16 -14.68
CA THR A 299 -16.59 42.53 -15.08
C THR A 299 -17.69 43.22 -15.88
N GLN A 300 -18.36 42.49 -16.77
CA GLN A 300 -19.46 43.03 -17.58
C GLN A 300 -20.66 43.38 -16.70
N VAL A 301 -21.13 42.47 -15.85
CA VAL A 301 -22.26 42.70 -14.94
C VAL A 301 -21.99 43.87 -13.98
N SER A 302 -20.77 43.99 -13.45
CA SER A 302 -20.37 45.12 -12.59
C SER A 302 -20.53 46.47 -13.28
N SER A 303 -20.17 46.56 -14.58
CA SER A 303 -20.28 47.81 -15.34
C SER A 303 -21.75 48.19 -15.63
N THR A 304 -22.60 47.22 -15.96
CA THR A 304 -24.05 47.46 -16.16
C THR A 304 -24.75 47.88 -14.87
N ASN A 305 -24.42 47.25 -13.74
CA ASN A 305 -25.01 47.62 -12.45
C ASN A 305 -24.61 49.03 -12.03
N PHE A 306 -23.37 49.46 -12.35
CA PHE A 306 -22.94 50.83 -12.11
C PHE A 306 -23.73 51.86 -12.92
N ALA A 307 -23.92 51.62 -14.22
CA ALA A 307 -24.71 52.49 -15.09
C ALA A 307 -26.19 52.55 -14.65
N LEU A 308 -26.78 51.40 -14.30
CA LEU A 308 -28.16 51.32 -13.85
C LEU A 308 -28.36 52.04 -12.51
N ASN A 309 -27.40 51.92 -11.59
CA ASN A 309 -27.41 52.68 -10.33
C ASN A 309 -27.33 54.20 -10.55
N ILE A 310 -26.51 54.66 -11.52
CA ILE A 310 -26.46 56.09 -11.89
C ILE A 310 -27.81 56.55 -12.45
N CYS A 311 -28.43 55.78 -13.35
CA CYS A 311 -29.76 56.11 -13.89
C CYS A 311 -30.83 56.16 -12.79
N CYS A 312 -30.84 55.21 -11.86
CA CYS A 312 -31.74 55.24 -10.70
C CYS A 312 -31.50 56.47 -9.81
N PHE A 313 -30.24 56.88 -9.60
CA PHE A 313 -29.91 58.10 -8.85
C PHE A 313 -30.43 59.37 -9.52
N LEU A 314 -30.29 59.47 -10.85
CA LEU A 314 -30.80 60.59 -11.63
C LEU A 314 -32.34 60.67 -11.59
N LEU A 315 -33.02 59.52 -11.67
CA LEU A 315 -34.48 59.46 -11.53
C LEU A 315 -34.92 59.92 -10.14
N LEU A 316 -34.24 59.49 -9.08
CA LEU A 316 -34.54 59.94 -7.72
C LEU A 316 -34.33 61.44 -7.55
N LEU A 317 -33.25 62.01 -8.10
CA LEU A 317 -33.00 63.45 -8.08
C LEU A 317 -34.07 64.25 -8.84
N ALA A 318 -34.50 63.77 -10.01
CA ALA A 318 -35.57 64.39 -10.78
C ALA A 318 -36.90 64.39 -10.01
N LEU A 319 -37.24 63.27 -9.36
CA LEU A 319 -38.42 63.13 -8.51
C LEU A 319 -38.35 64.07 -7.30
N LEU A 320 -37.18 64.17 -6.65
CA LEU A 320 -36.97 65.07 -5.53
C LEU A 320 -37.13 66.55 -5.96
N GLY A 321 -36.57 66.90 -7.12
CA GLY A 321 -36.69 68.24 -7.69
C GLY A 321 -38.14 68.60 -8.03
N TYR A 322 -38.89 67.65 -8.59
CA TYR A 322 -40.32 67.81 -8.87
C TYR A 322 -41.12 68.06 -7.57
N ILE A 323 -40.91 67.23 -6.55
CA ILE A 323 -41.58 67.37 -5.24
C ILE A 323 -41.22 68.72 -4.58
N LEU A 324 -39.95 69.12 -4.62
CA LEU A 324 -39.51 70.41 -4.06
C LEU A 324 -40.13 71.60 -4.78
N ASN A 325 -40.23 71.54 -6.11
CA ASN A 325 -40.86 72.58 -6.92
C ASN A 325 -42.36 72.69 -6.63
N GLU A 326 -43.05 71.57 -6.43
CA GLU A 326 -44.48 71.55 -6.11
C GLU A 326 -44.76 71.96 -4.65
N ALA A 327 -43.90 71.57 -3.70
CA ALA A 327 -44.05 71.92 -2.29
C ALA A 327 -43.66 73.38 -1.97
N PHE A 328 -42.73 73.98 -2.73
CA PHE A 328 -42.22 75.33 -2.46
C PHE A 328 -42.10 76.19 -3.73
N PRO A 329 -43.23 76.56 -4.36
CA PRO A 329 -43.24 77.29 -5.65
C PRO A 329 -42.60 78.68 -5.58
N ASN A 330 -42.42 79.24 -4.37
CA ASN A 330 -41.85 80.58 -4.16
C ASN A 330 -40.35 80.57 -3.79
N LEU A 331 -39.72 79.39 -3.63
CA LEU A 331 -38.33 79.30 -3.18
C LEU A 331 -37.31 79.48 -4.31
N ILE A 332 -37.72 79.24 -5.56
CA ILE A 332 -36.87 79.40 -6.74
C ILE A 332 -37.47 80.53 -7.58
N PRO A 333 -36.94 81.77 -7.52
CA PRO A 333 -37.34 82.82 -8.42
C PRO A 333 -36.98 82.39 -9.85
N ARG A 334 -37.98 82.39 -10.74
CA ARG A 334 -37.82 82.10 -12.16
C ARG A 334 -36.84 83.05 -12.84
#